data_AF-A0A847QKZ2-F1
#
_entry.id   AF-A0A847QKZ2-F1
#
_cell.length_a   1.000
_cell.length_b   1.000
_cell.length_c   1.000
_cell.angle_alpha   90.00
_cell.angle_beta   90.00
_cell.angle_gamma   90.00
#
_symmetry.space_group_name_H-M   'P 1'
#
loop_
_entity.id
_entity.type
_entity.pdbx_description
1 polymer ?
#
loop_
_entity_poly.entity_id
_entity_poly.type
_entity_poly.pdbx_seq_one_letter_code
_entity_poly.pdbx_strand_id
1 'polypeptide(L)'
;MKFRRKKIKREHTIIDGALDWLEELSKLKQVKDIIPGVIDVTNSKERGITYQYETTTGCKLLLKNGGSIQEAFIVTEDPQAVQLWVTKKMAELDLFQAALDDQDFAEIINENLPAKSSKKKLIKHKTIQTKNLQNEPRLIERTRLLSGVKEEYQLVEINQGLRDSLLDSMATIADLDNPTIEESLDQRVKEALDSFKKELKTRKKGNGKSR
;
A
#
# COMPACT_ATOMS: atom_id res chain seq x y z
N MET A 1 21.62 -1.17 26.21
CA MET A 1 21.42 -1.08 24.74
C MET A 1 19.94 -0.90 24.46
N LYS A 2 19.44 0.33 24.28
CA LYS A 2 17.98 0.59 24.28
C LYS A 2 17.33 0.68 22.89
N PHE A 3 18.12 0.72 21.80
CA PHE A 3 17.59 1.03 20.46
C PHE A 3 18.09 0.10 19.34
N ARG A 4 18.46 -1.14 19.67
CA ARG A 4 18.92 -2.11 18.66
C ARG A 4 17.91 -3.23 18.46
N ARG A 5 17.55 -3.50 17.20
CA ARG A 5 16.70 -4.63 16.82
C ARG A 5 17.30 -5.31 15.59
N LYS A 6 17.45 -6.64 15.64
CA LYS A 6 18.07 -7.44 14.56
C LYS A 6 19.45 -6.90 14.12
N LYS A 7 20.34 -6.60 15.07
CA LYS A 7 21.67 -5.99 14.83
C LYS A 7 21.65 -4.58 14.20
N ILE A 8 20.48 -3.98 13.95
CA ILE A 8 20.36 -2.64 13.36
C ILE A 8 20.11 -1.61 14.46
N LYS A 9 20.93 -0.56 14.51
CA LYS A 9 20.65 0.62 15.36
C LYS A 9 19.45 1.39 14.79
N ARG A 10 18.40 1.59 15.59
CA ARG A 10 17.16 2.28 15.20
C ARG A 10 16.98 3.66 15.86
N GLU A 11 18.07 4.27 16.31
CA GLU A 11 18.06 5.63 16.86
C GLU A 11 17.80 6.68 15.78
N HIS A 12 18.12 6.34 14.53
CA HIS A 12 17.91 7.19 13.37
C HIS A 12 16.74 6.67 12.53
N THR A 13 16.05 7.61 11.87
CA THR A 13 15.11 7.30 10.80
C THR A 13 15.85 6.54 9.70
N ILE A 14 15.23 5.48 9.18
CA ILE A 14 15.74 4.71 8.04
C ILE A 14 14.88 5.09 6.84
N ILE A 15 15.50 5.30 5.67
CA ILE A 15 14.75 5.60 4.45
C ILE A 15 13.79 4.46 4.11
N ASP A 16 12.67 4.80 3.48
CA ASP A 16 11.65 3.82 3.11
C ASP A 16 12.24 2.75 2.18
N GLY A 17 11.79 1.50 2.31
CA GLY A 17 12.31 0.33 1.59
C GLY A 17 13.71 -0.17 2.01
N ALA A 18 14.55 0.65 2.66
CA ALA A 18 15.89 0.20 3.07
C ALA A 18 15.88 -0.71 4.29
N LEU A 19 14.85 -0.63 5.14
CA LEU A 19 14.76 -1.46 6.34
C LEU A 19 14.78 -2.95 6.01
N ASP A 20 14.03 -3.36 4.98
CA ASP A 20 13.92 -4.77 4.58
C ASP A 20 15.27 -5.31 4.10
N TRP A 21 15.99 -4.52 3.31
CA TRP A 21 17.36 -4.84 2.88
C TRP A 21 18.32 -4.99 4.06
N LEU A 22 18.28 -4.08 5.02
CA LEU A 22 19.13 -4.16 6.21
C LEU A 22 18.75 -5.35 7.10
N GLU A 23 17.47 -5.68 7.21
CA GLU A 23 17.01 -6.86 7.94
C GLU A 23 17.43 -8.16 7.26
N GLU A 24 17.39 -8.25 5.94
CA GLU A 24 17.95 -9.37 5.18
C GLU A 24 19.46 -9.49 5.40
N LEU A 25 20.19 -8.39 5.29
CA LEU A 25 21.63 -8.35 5.51
C LEU A 25 22.00 -8.78 6.94
N SER A 26 21.19 -8.41 7.94
CA SER A 26 21.41 -8.78 9.34
C SER A 26 21.39 -10.29 9.61
N LYS A 27 20.74 -11.07 8.73
CA LYS A 27 20.67 -12.53 8.81
C LYS A 27 22.01 -13.20 8.48
N LEU A 28 22.91 -12.51 7.77
CA LEU A 28 24.26 -13.01 7.51
C LEU A 28 25.02 -13.19 8.83
N LYS A 29 25.75 -14.31 8.94
CA LYS A 29 26.53 -14.63 10.15
C LYS A 29 27.71 -13.70 10.33
N GLN A 30 28.29 -13.23 9.22
CA GLN A 30 29.45 -12.35 9.15
C GLN A 30 29.15 -10.94 9.66
N VAL A 31 27.89 -10.49 9.52
CA VAL A 31 27.45 -9.16 9.92
C VAL A 31 27.20 -9.14 11.43
N LYS A 32 27.95 -8.31 12.16
CA LYS A 32 27.83 -8.14 13.61
C LYS A 32 26.90 -6.98 13.97
N ASP A 33 27.00 -5.87 13.24
CA ASP A 33 26.25 -4.64 13.51
C ASP A 33 25.95 -3.89 12.22
N ILE A 34 24.85 -3.13 12.24
CA ILE A 34 24.41 -2.26 11.16
C ILE A 34 24.06 -0.90 11.76
N ILE A 35 24.75 0.13 11.28
CA ILE A 35 24.65 1.50 11.76
C ILE A 35 24.15 2.36 10.58
N PRO A 36 22.84 2.64 10.50
CA PRO A 36 22.35 3.62 9.54
C PRO A 36 22.87 5.01 9.90
N GLY A 37 23.31 5.74 8.88
CA GLY A 37 23.85 7.08 8.96
C GLY A 37 22.86 8.15 8.50
N VAL A 38 23.42 9.27 8.05
CA VAL A 38 22.68 10.47 7.61
C VAL A 38 21.84 10.16 6.36
N ILE A 39 20.66 10.78 6.30
CA ILE A 39 19.80 10.77 5.13
C ILE A 39 20.03 12.07 4.36
N ASP A 40 20.41 11.95 3.10
CA ASP A 40 20.55 13.05 2.16
C ASP A 40 19.43 13.01 1.12
N VAL A 41 18.90 14.18 0.78
CA VAL A 41 17.88 14.31 -0.27
C VAL A 41 18.58 14.40 -1.63
N THR A 42 18.12 13.62 -2.60
CA THR A 42 18.65 13.63 -3.97
C THR A 42 17.52 13.78 -4.98
N ASN A 43 17.82 14.28 -6.18
CA ASN A 43 16.85 14.31 -7.29
C ASN A 43 16.90 13.04 -8.15
N SER A 44 17.73 12.05 -7.78
CA SER A 44 17.83 10.80 -8.53
C SER A 44 16.63 9.88 -8.28
N LYS A 45 16.14 9.27 -9.36
CA LYS A 45 15.09 8.24 -9.32
C LYS A 45 15.63 6.84 -9.07
N GLU A 46 16.96 6.70 -8.96
CA GLU A 46 17.61 5.42 -8.71
C GLU A 46 17.14 4.78 -7.40
N ARG A 47 16.94 3.47 -7.45
CA ARG A 47 16.63 2.64 -6.29
C ARG A 47 17.66 1.51 -6.22
N GLY A 48 18.14 1.22 -5.03
CA GLY A 48 19.03 0.08 -4.83
C GLY A 48 20.04 0.29 -3.71
N ILE A 49 20.99 -0.63 -3.66
CA ILE A 49 22.06 -0.68 -2.67
C ILE A 49 23.37 -0.72 -3.44
N THR A 50 24.28 0.20 -3.12
CA THR A 50 25.60 0.25 -3.74
C THR A 50 26.66 0.06 -2.68
N TYR A 51 27.60 -0.85 -2.94
CA TYR A 51 28.80 -0.98 -2.12
C TYR A 51 29.75 0.18 -2.41
N GLN A 52 30.20 0.91 -1.39
CA GLN A 52 31.15 2.00 -1.59
C GLN A 52 32.60 1.58 -1.34
N TYR A 53 32.96 1.36 -0.07
CA TYR A 53 34.34 1.07 0.31
C TYR A 53 34.42 0.29 1.63
N GLU A 54 35.56 -0.35 1.82
CA GLU A 54 35.93 -1.04 3.05
C GLU A 54 36.37 -0.06 4.14
N THR A 55 36.01 -0.36 5.37
CA THR A 55 36.41 0.38 6.57
C THR A 55 37.21 -0.55 7.48
N THR A 56 37.93 0.00 8.45
CA THR A 56 38.73 -0.80 9.40
C THR A 56 37.92 -1.87 10.15
N THR A 57 36.62 -1.65 10.34
CA THR A 57 35.73 -2.55 11.10
C THR A 57 34.69 -3.27 10.22
N GLY A 58 34.72 -3.09 8.90
CA GLY A 58 33.73 -3.65 7.98
C GLY A 58 33.61 -2.86 6.69
N CYS A 59 32.43 -2.35 6.32
CA CYS A 59 32.24 -1.63 5.05
C CYS A 59 31.14 -0.56 5.11
N LYS A 60 31.14 0.31 4.10
CA LYS A 60 30.12 1.33 3.89
C LYS A 60 29.27 1.00 2.67
N LEU A 61 27.95 1.06 2.86
CA LEU A 61 26.94 0.91 1.83
C LEU A 61 26.20 2.23 1.61
N LEU A 62 25.71 2.41 0.40
CA LEU A 62 24.84 3.51 0.00
C LEU A 62 23.47 2.96 -0.39
N LEU A 63 22.45 3.34 0.36
CA LEU A 63 21.06 2.95 0.14
C LEU A 63 20.38 4.09 -0.63
N LYS A 64 19.80 3.81 -1.79
CA LYS A 64 19.11 4.80 -2.62
C LYS A 64 17.63 4.44 -2.72
N ASN A 65 16.75 5.40 -2.50
CA ASN A 65 15.33 5.28 -2.78
C ASN A 65 14.76 6.57 -3.37
N GLY A 66 14.73 6.66 -4.71
CA GLY A 66 13.80 7.50 -5.48
C GLY A 66 13.61 8.94 -5.01
N GLY A 67 14.66 9.60 -4.52
CA GLY A 67 14.59 10.92 -3.90
C GLY A 67 15.40 11.07 -2.61
N SER A 68 15.88 9.98 -2.03
CA SER A 68 16.71 10.01 -0.83
C SER A 68 17.82 8.98 -0.88
N ILE A 69 18.93 9.31 -0.23
CA ILE A 69 20.12 8.48 -0.09
C ILE A 69 20.43 8.36 1.39
N GLN A 70 20.81 7.17 1.83
CA GLN A 70 21.27 6.94 3.19
C GLN A 70 22.53 6.12 3.20
N GLU A 71 23.50 6.55 4.00
CA GLU A 71 24.70 5.77 4.26
C GLU A 71 24.41 4.70 5.31
N ALA A 72 24.97 3.51 5.16
CA ALA A 72 24.93 2.49 6.19
C ALA A 72 26.33 1.90 6.41
N PHE A 73 26.76 1.91 7.66
CA PHE A 73 28.01 1.29 8.08
C PHE A 73 27.73 -0.11 8.62
N ILE A 74 28.35 -1.11 8.01
CA ILE A 74 28.21 -2.51 8.35
C ILE A 74 29.47 -2.93 9.07
N VAL A 75 29.32 -3.43 10.30
CA VAL A 75 30.43 -4.02 11.05
C VAL A 75 30.48 -5.50 10.72
N THR A 76 31.53 -5.93 10.05
CA THR A 76 31.74 -7.30 9.57
C THR A 76 33.23 -7.63 9.60
N GLU A 77 33.56 -8.89 9.86
CA GLU A 77 34.94 -9.39 9.70
C GLU A 77 35.26 -9.70 8.24
N ASP A 78 34.22 -9.90 7.42
CA ASP A 78 34.32 -10.25 6.00
C ASP A 78 33.51 -9.26 5.15
N PRO A 79 34.15 -8.20 4.62
CA PRO A 79 33.52 -7.24 3.73
C PRO A 79 33.15 -7.84 2.37
N GLN A 80 33.88 -8.86 1.90
CA GLN A 80 33.64 -9.48 0.59
C GLN A 80 32.31 -10.21 0.56
N ALA A 81 31.93 -10.88 1.64
CA ALA A 81 30.60 -11.49 1.77
C ALA A 81 29.47 -10.45 1.61
N VAL A 82 29.65 -9.24 2.16
CA VAL A 82 28.67 -8.16 2.02
C VAL A 82 28.64 -7.65 0.58
N GLN A 83 29.80 -7.47 -0.05
CA GLN A 83 29.87 -7.05 -1.45
C GLN A 83 29.16 -8.03 -2.39
N LEU A 84 29.41 -9.34 -2.24
CA LEU A 84 28.75 -10.38 -3.02
C LEU A 84 27.23 -10.38 -2.80
N TRP A 85 26.79 -10.18 -1.55
CA TRP A 85 25.38 -10.06 -1.23
C TRP A 85 24.74 -8.87 -1.95
N VAL A 86 25.40 -7.69 -1.96
CA VAL A 86 24.91 -6.49 -2.65
C VAL A 86 24.81 -6.74 -4.16
N THR A 87 25.84 -7.32 -4.78
CA THR A 87 25.84 -7.63 -6.22
C THR A 87 24.69 -8.58 -6.58
N LYS A 88 24.48 -9.62 -5.78
CA LYS A 88 23.37 -10.56 -5.99
C LYS A 88 22.02 -9.86 -5.87
N LYS A 89 21.85 -8.99 -4.86
CA LYS A 89 20.59 -8.28 -4.63
C LYS A 89 20.28 -7.29 -5.75
N MET A 90 21.28 -6.58 -6.27
CA MET A 90 21.10 -5.70 -7.42
C MET A 90 20.73 -6.49 -8.67
N ALA A 91 21.39 -7.61 -8.95
CA ALA A 91 21.04 -8.46 -10.09
C ALA A 91 19.60 -9.02 -9.99
N GLU A 92 19.13 -9.37 -8.78
CA GLU A 92 17.74 -9.77 -8.53
C GLU A 92 16.75 -8.63 -8.82
N LEU A 93 17.06 -7.41 -8.38
CA LEU A 93 16.24 -6.23 -8.64
C LEU A 93 16.20 -5.87 -10.13
N ASP A 94 17.33 -5.94 -10.81
CA ASP A 94 17.44 -5.66 -12.26
C ASP A 94 16.62 -6.67 -13.07
N LEU A 95 16.68 -7.95 -12.69
CA LEU A 95 15.87 -9.00 -13.32
C LEU A 95 14.36 -8.78 -13.09
N PHE A 96 13.97 -8.40 -11.87
CA PHE A 96 12.58 -8.10 -11.57
C PHE A 96 12.08 -6.87 -12.33
N GLN A 97 12.91 -5.83 -12.44
CA GLN A 97 12.59 -4.63 -13.20
C GLN A 97 12.43 -4.96 -14.69
N ALA A 98 13.34 -5.76 -15.27
CA ALA A 98 13.22 -6.23 -16.65
C ALA A 98 11.92 -7.02 -16.88
N ALA A 99 11.54 -7.91 -15.96
CA ALA A 99 10.30 -8.68 -16.05
C ALA A 99 9.02 -7.80 -15.95
N LEU A 100 9.09 -6.67 -15.24
CA LEU A 100 7.99 -5.69 -15.21
C LEU A 100 7.95 -4.83 -16.48
N ASP A 101 9.11 -4.57 -17.09
CA ASP A 101 9.25 -3.76 -18.30
C ASP A 101 8.96 -4.55 -19.59
N ASP A 102 8.91 -5.88 -19.54
CA ASP A 102 8.44 -6.75 -20.63
C ASP A 102 6.93 -6.52 -20.89
N GLN A 103 6.67 -5.67 -21.88
CA GLN A 103 5.38 -5.06 -22.21
C GLN A 103 4.38 -5.96 -22.96
N ASP A 104 4.52 -7.29 -22.95
CA ASP A 104 3.49 -8.16 -23.53
C ASP A 104 2.18 -8.16 -22.71
N PHE A 105 2.18 -7.60 -21.49
CA PHE A 105 0.95 -7.36 -20.70
C PHE A 105 0.34 -5.96 -20.89
N ALA A 106 1.13 -4.96 -21.33
CA ALA A 106 0.66 -3.59 -21.47
C ALA A 106 -0.07 -3.34 -22.80
N GLU A 107 0.27 -4.08 -23.85
CA GLU A 107 -0.39 -3.96 -25.16
C GLU A 107 -1.78 -4.60 -25.19
N ILE A 108 -2.01 -5.69 -24.44
CA ILE A 108 -3.32 -6.37 -24.37
C ILE A 108 -4.41 -5.48 -23.73
N ILE A 109 -4.02 -4.60 -22.80
CA ILE A 109 -4.97 -3.67 -22.16
C ILE A 109 -5.24 -2.46 -23.07
N ASN A 110 -4.26 -2.02 -23.85
CA ASN A 110 -4.39 -0.84 -24.70
C ASN A 110 -5.16 -1.09 -26.01
N GLU A 111 -5.19 -2.31 -26.56
CA GLU A 111 -6.05 -2.62 -27.72
C GLU A 111 -7.55 -2.69 -27.40
N ASN A 112 -7.93 -2.86 -26.12
CA ASN A 112 -9.33 -2.94 -25.69
C ASN A 112 -9.90 -1.64 -25.10
N LEU A 113 -9.20 -0.50 -25.22
CA LEU A 113 -9.78 0.80 -24.88
C LEU A 113 -10.22 1.55 -26.16
N PRO A 114 -11.53 1.88 -26.31
CA PRO A 114 -11.96 2.72 -27.41
C PRO A 114 -11.32 4.12 -27.31
N ALA A 115 -10.83 4.60 -28.46
CA ALA A 115 -10.13 5.87 -28.62
C ALA A 115 -10.84 7.03 -27.91
N LYS A 116 -10.18 7.64 -26.91
CA LYS A 116 -10.67 8.85 -26.25
C LYS A 116 -10.50 10.05 -27.18
N SER A 117 -11.61 10.48 -27.76
CA SER A 117 -11.77 11.75 -28.46
C SER A 117 -11.38 12.94 -27.57
N SER A 118 -10.64 13.85 -28.15
CA SER A 118 -10.27 15.15 -27.59
C SER A 118 -11.47 16.05 -27.24
N LYS A 119 -11.21 16.99 -26.31
CA LYS A 119 -11.92 18.26 -25.99
C LYS A 119 -12.91 18.25 -24.81
N LYS A 120 -12.47 18.97 -23.76
CA LYS A 120 -13.19 19.84 -22.81
C LYS A 120 -14.73 19.81 -22.86
N LYS A 121 -15.37 19.55 -21.70
CA LYS A 121 -16.23 20.52 -20.98
C LYS A 121 -16.79 19.94 -19.67
N LEU A 122 -16.87 20.85 -18.71
CA LEU A 122 -17.56 20.81 -17.43
C LEU A 122 -19.04 20.38 -17.57
N ILE A 123 -19.62 19.78 -16.51
CA ILE A 123 -21.02 19.92 -16.00
C ILE A 123 -21.78 18.61 -15.69
N LYS A 124 -22.18 18.52 -14.39
CA LYS A 124 -23.35 17.88 -13.73
C LYS A 124 -23.46 16.35 -13.65
N HIS A 125 -23.42 15.88 -12.40
CA HIS A 125 -24.04 14.63 -11.97
C HIS A 125 -25.55 14.71 -12.17
N LYS A 126 -26.08 13.79 -12.98
CA LYS A 126 -27.52 13.53 -13.10
C LYS A 126 -27.74 12.07 -12.71
N THR A 127 -28.68 11.90 -11.79
CA THR A 127 -29.22 10.68 -11.19
C THR A 127 -29.40 9.55 -12.20
N ILE A 128 -28.94 8.34 -11.87
CA ILE A 128 -29.27 7.13 -12.62
C ILE A 128 -30.23 6.29 -11.77
N GLN A 129 -31.46 6.25 -12.26
CA GLN A 129 -32.50 5.33 -11.83
C GLN A 129 -32.15 3.91 -12.28
N THR A 130 -32.43 2.97 -11.40
CA THR A 130 -32.47 1.53 -11.63
C THR A 130 -33.31 1.17 -12.85
N LYS A 131 -32.71 0.49 -13.84
CA LYS A 131 -33.45 -0.36 -14.78
C LYS A 131 -32.74 -1.69 -14.98
N ASN A 132 -33.57 -2.72 -14.88
CA ASN A 132 -33.28 -4.14 -14.93
C ASN A 132 -33.08 -4.62 -16.38
N LEU A 133 -32.36 -5.74 -16.49
CA LEU A 133 -32.44 -6.79 -17.51
C LEU A 133 -32.01 -6.51 -18.96
N GLN A 134 -30.86 -7.10 -19.32
CA GLN A 134 -30.67 -8.14 -20.36
C GLN A 134 -29.30 -7.97 -21.02
N ASN A 135 -28.37 -8.89 -20.74
CA ASN A 135 -27.20 -9.18 -21.58
C ASN A 135 -26.61 -10.55 -21.19
N GLU A 136 -27.38 -11.60 -21.45
CA GLU A 136 -26.91 -12.98 -21.56
C GLU A 136 -26.34 -13.18 -22.99
N PRO A 137 -25.05 -12.87 -23.20
CA PRO A 137 -24.20 -13.87 -23.84
C PRO A 137 -22.76 -13.95 -23.27
N ARG A 138 -22.36 -13.04 -22.35
CA ARG A 138 -20.98 -12.94 -21.86
C ARG A 138 -20.60 -13.98 -20.79
N LEU A 139 -21.57 -14.64 -20.17
CA LEU A 139 -21.30 -15.67 -19.15
C LEU A 139 -20.86 -17.00 -19.77
N ILE A 140 -21.33 -17.31 -20.98
CA ILE A 140 -21.05 -18.58 -21.68
C ILE A 140 -19.57 -18.68 -22.11
N GLU A 141 -18.97 -17.56 -22.51
CA GLU A 141 -17.55 -17.50 -22.89
C GLU A 141 -16.63 -17.73 -21.70
N ARG A 142 -17.01 -17.25 -20.51
CA ARG A 142 -16.23 -17.44 -19.27
C ARG A 142 -16.21 -18.90 -18.83
N THR A 143 -17.32 -19.61 -18.96
CA THR A 143 -17.41 -21.04 -18.63
C THR A 143 -16.62 -21.93 -19.58
N ARG A 144 -16.45 -21.52 -20.84
CA ARG A 144 -15.68 -22.29 -21.85
C ARG A 144 -14.17 -22.15 -21.68
N LEU A 145 -13.70 -21.03 -21.11
CA LEU A 145 -12.29 -20.83 -20.73
C LEU A 145 -11.92 -21.57 -19.43
N LEU A 146 -12.88 -21.73 -18.52
CA LEU A 146 -12.67 -22.41 -17.23
C LEU A 146 -12.78 -23.95 -17.31
N SER A 147 -13.32 -24.51 -18.40
CA SER A 147 -13.49 -25.97 -18.53
C SER A 147 -12.19 -26.77 -18.71
N GLY A 148 -11.06 -26.09 -18.95
CA GLY A 148 -9.73 -26.71 -19.10
C GLY A 148 -8.88 -26.69 -17.83
N VAL A 149 -9.30 -25.96 -16.80
CA VAL A 149 -8.51 -25.76 -15.59
C VAL A 149 -9.14 -26.57 -14.46
N LYS A 150 -8.78 -27.86 -14.38
CA LYS A 150 -8.95 -28.63 -13.15
C LYS A 150 -7.90 -28.13 -12.15
N GLU A 151 -8.17 -26.97 -11.55
CA GLU A 151 -7.43 -26.51 -10.39
C GLU A 151 -7.79 -27.44 -9.23
N GLU A 152 -6.86 -28.32 -8.86
CA GLU A 152 -6.86 -29.01 -7.58
C GLU A 152 -6.61 -27.96 -6.50
N TYR A 153 -7.66 -27.26 -6.08
CA TYR A 153 -7.58 -26.33 -4.96
C TYR A 153 -7.34 -27.13 -3.68
N GLN A 154 -6.11 -27.13 -3.19
CA GLN A 154 -5.83 -27.50 -1.81
C GLN A 154 -6.29 -26.33 -0.94
N LEU A 155 -7.42 -26.48 -0.23
CA LEU A 155 -7.80 -25.52 0.80
C LEU A 155 -6.69 -25.49 1.86
N VAL A 156 -5.90 -24.41 1.87
CA VAL A 156 -4.96 -24.16 2.95
C VAL A 156 -5.72 -23.37 4.01
N GLU A 157 -5.73 -23.89 5.23
CA GLU A 157 -6.29 -23.13 6.35
C GLU A 157 -5.45 -21.88 6.58
N ILE A 158 -5.97 -20.74 6.15
CA ILE A 158 -5.40 -19.43 6.46
C ILE A 158 -5.29 -19.33 8.00
N ASN A 159 -4.13 -18.92 8.50
CA ASN A 159 -3.89 -18.59 9.91
C ASN A 159 -5.08 -17.78 10.46
N GLN A 160 -5.70 -18.23 11.56
CA GLN A 160 -6.93 -17.64 12.09
C GLN A 160 -6.86 -16.10 12.21
N GLY A 161 -5.73 -15.56 12.67
CA GLY A 161 -5.55 -14.10 12.79
C GLY A 161 -5.64 -13.31 11.47
N LEU A 162 -5.31 -13.91 10.32
CA LEU A 162 -5.49 -13.26 9.02
C LEU A 162 -6.96 -13.27 8.59
N ARG A 163 -7.72 -14.32 8.95
CA ARG A 163 -9.17 -14.37 8.70
C ARG A 163 -9.89 -13.32 9.52
N ASP A 164 -9.55 -13.21 10.79
CA ASP A 164 -10.19 -12.28 11.72
C ASP A 164 -9.90 -10.82 11.31
N SER A 165 -8.67 -10.51 10.91
CA SER A 165 -8.29 -9.19 10.38
C SER A 165 -9.05 -8.81 9.10
N LEU A 166 -9.25 -9.78 8.20
CA LEU A 166 -10.05 -9.57 6.99
C LEU A 166 -11.52 -9.34 7.33
N LEU A 167 -12.08 -10.12 8.25
CA LEU A 167 -13.47 -10.01 8.68
C LEU A 167 -13.75 -8.65 9.34
N ASP A 168 -12.81 -8.17 10.16
CA ASP A 168 -12.87 -6.85 10.82
C ASP A 168 -12.80 -5.71 9.79
N SER A 169 -11.91 -5.84 8.79
CA SER A 169 -11.82 -4.88 7.68
C SER A 169 -13.13 -4.83 6.87
N MET A 170 -13.73 -5.99 6.60
CA MET A 170 -15.01 -6.08 5.88
C MET A 170 -16.18 -5.52 6.69
N ALA A 171 -16.20 -5.73 8.01
CA ALA A 171 -17.21 -5.14 8.89
C ALA A 171 -17.11 -3.61 8.93
N THR A 172 -15.88 -3.09 9.05
CA THR A 172 -15.63 -1.64 9.03
C THR A 172 -16.06 -1.00 7.69
N ILE A 173 -15.84 -1.70 6.58
CA ILE A 173 -16.27 -1.25 5.25
C ILE A 173 -17.79 -1.30 5.12
N ALA A 174 -18.45 -2.34 5.65
CA ALA A 174 -19.91 -2.47 5.61
C ALA A 174 -20.62 -1.40 6.47
N ASP A 175 -20.00 -0.97 7.58
CA ASP A 175 -20.51 0.14 8.39
C ASP A 175 -20.44 1.50 7.67
N LEU A 176 -19.54 1.65 6.68
CA LEU A 176 -19.46 2.85 5.83
C LEU A 176 -20.57 2.91 4.76
N ASP A 177 -21.24 1.80 4.45
CA ASP A 177 -22.28 1.74 3.42
C ASP A 177 -23.66 2.21 3.91
N ASN A 178 -23.85 2.40 5.22
CA ASN A 178 -25.03 3.03 5.78
C ASN A 178 -24.67 4.29 6.58
N PRO A 179 -24.08 5.34 5.97
CA PRO A 179 -23.94 6.60 6.65
C PRO A 179 -25.35 7.09 6.96
N THR A 180 -25.68 7.23 8.23
CA THR A 180 -26.94 7.86 8.62
C THR A 180 -26.99 9.21 7.89
N ILE A 181 -28.10 9.55 7.23
CA ILE A 181 -28.21 10.79 6.43
C ILE A 181 -27.75 12.01 7.24
N GLU A 182 -27.93 11.96 8.57
CA GLU A 182 -27.46 12.97 9.51
C GLU A 182 -25.93 13.16 9.49
N GLU A 183 -25.11 12.14 9.26
CA GLU A 183 -23.64 12.21 9.27
C GLU A 183 -23.06 12.86 8.01
N SER A 184 -23.74 12.72 6.86
CA SER A 184 -23.36 13.34 5.59
C SER A 184 -23.66 14.85 5.52
N LEU A 185 -24.34 15.42 6.52
CA LEU A 185 -24.71 16.84 6.52
C LEU A 185 -23.57 17.74 7.01
N ASP A 186 -23.44 18.90 6.36
CA ASP A 186 -22.56 19.99 6.79
C ASP A 186 -22.84 20.41 8.24
N GLN A 187 -21.79 20.75 8.99
CA GLN A 187 -21.84 21.08 10.41
C GLN A 187 -22.89 22.16 10.74
N ARG A 188 -23.01 23.18 9.88
CA ARG A 188 -23.99 24.26 10.04
C ARG A 188 -25.45 23.76 9.93
N VAL A 189 -25.69 22.76 9.08
CA VAL A 189 -27.03 22.19 8.87
C VAL A 189 -27.41 21.30 10.05
N LYS A 190 -26.44 20.57 10.62
CA LYS A 190 -26.61 19.78 11.85
C LYS A 190 -27.01 20.68 13.03
N GLU A 191 -26.31 21.78 13.25
CA GLU A 191 -26.60 22.74 14.32
C GLU A 191 -27.98 23.41 14.15
N ALA A 192 -28.38 23.71 12.91
CA ALA A 192 -29.71 24.23 12.61
C ALA A 192 -30.82 23.19 12.88
N LEU A 193 -30.62 21.92 12.51
CA LEU A 193 -31.57 20.84 12.81
C LEU A 193 -31.72 20.60 14.31
N ASP A 194 -30.63 20.64 15.06
CA ASP A 194 -30.65 20.45 16.51
C ASP A 194 -31.35 21.60 17.24
N SER A 195 -31.14 22.84 16.81
CA SER A 195 -31.87 23.98 17.36
C SER A 195 -33.38 23.87 17.06
N PHE A 196 -33.75 23.46 15.84
CA PHE A 196 -35.15 23.25 15.45
C PHE A 196 -35.81 22.07 16.19
N LYS A 197 -35.11 20.93 16.35
CA LYS A 197 -35.57 19.77 17.15
C LYS A 197 -35.78 20.18 18.61
N LYS A 198 -34.91 21.02 19.18
CA LYS A 198 -35.09 21.57 20.55
C LYS A 198 -36.32 22.48 20.62
N GLU A 199 -36.53 23.35 19.65
CA GLU A 199 -37.69 24.26 19.61
C GLU A 199 -39.03 23.50 19.43
N LEU A 200 -39.04 22.44 18.63
CA LEU A 200 -40.22 21.57 18.52
C LEU A 200 -40.52 20.82 19.81
N LYS A 201 -39.49 20.35 20.54
CA LYS A 201 -39.67 19.71 21.85
C LYS A 201 -40.21 20.68 22.91
N THR A 202 -39.79 21.95 22.90
CA THR A 202 -40.33 22.96 23.82
C THR A 202 -41.77 23.32 23.47
N ARG A 203 -42.11 23.47 22.19
CA ARG A 203 -43.50 23.69 21.74
C ARG A 203 -44.42 22.51 22.06
N LYS A 204 -43.94 21.26 21.91
CA LYS A 204 -44.71 20.06 22.25
C LYS A 204 -44.93 19.90 23.77
N LYS A 205 -44.01 20.40 24.61
CA LYS A 205 -44.20 20.51 26.07
C LYS A 205 -45.14 21.65 26.49
N GLY A 206 -45.26 22.71 25.69
CA GLY A 206 -46.21 23.82 25.92
C GLY A 206 -47.67 23.48 25.66
N ASN A 207 -47.96 22.66 24.64
CA ASN A 207 -49.33 22.25 24.29
C ASN A 207 -49.92 21.14 25.19
N GLY A 208 -49.20 20.71 26.22
CA GLY A 208 -49.69 19.73 27.22
C GLY A 208 -50.30 20.34 28.49
N LYS A 209 -50.29 21.68 28.63
CA LYS A 209 -50.87 22.40 29.77
C LYS A 209 -51.99 23.35 29.32
N SER A 210 -53.05 22.77 28.75
CA SER A 210 -54.39 23.38 28.73
C SER A 210 -55.41 22.23 28.75
N ARG A 211 -55.69 21.77 29.96
CA ARG A 211 -56.93 21.09 30.36
C ARG A 211 -57.28 21.61 31.74
#